data_AF-A0A1E8F0U5-F1
#
_entry.id   AF-A0A1E8F0U5-F1
#
_cell.length_a   1.000
_cell.length_b   1.000
_cell.length_c   1.000
_cell.angle_alpha   90.00
_cell.angle_beta   90.00
_cell.angle_gamma   90.00
#
_symmetry.space_group_name_H-M   'P 1'
#
loop_
_entity.id
_entity.type
_entity.pdbx_description
1 polymer ?
#
loop_
_entity_poly.entity_id
_entity_poly.type
_entity_poly.pdbx_seq_one_letter_code
_entity_poly.pdbx_strand_id
1 'polypeptide(L)'
;MKTLYIIDQGCSIKKDNISFLISKNGVKLTTIPVYKIENIFIFGNQQITSQALNLAFKNNIDILFLTISGGFKGKISGKFSKNVYLRLAQYDIWSKKNIKINYAKSIIRNKIIRQN
;
A
#
# COMPACT_ATOMS: atom_id res chain seq x y z
N MET A 1 7.43 3.35 -10.43
CA MET A 1 6.72 2.85 -9.24
C MET A 1 7.60 1.85 -8.50
N LYS A 2 8.12 2.22 -7.32
CA LYS A 2 9.05 1.38 -6.53
C LYS A 2 8.45 1.11 -5.14
N THR A 3 8.46 -0.16 -4.77
CA THR A 3 7.93 -0.67 -3.51
C THR A 3 9.06 -1.12 -2.60
N LEU A 4 9.03 -0.70 -1.34
CA LEU A 4 9.98 -1.13 -0.32
C LEU A 4 9.45 -2.38 0.39
N TYR A 5 10.19 -3.48 0.32
CA TYR A 5 9.85 -4.73 1.00
C TYR A 5 10.73 -4.91 2.23
N ILE A 6 10.10 -5.09 3.40
CA ILE A 6 10.77 -5.43 4.65
C ILE A 6 10.43 -6.88 4.96
N ILE A 7 11.37 -7.78 4.70
CA ILE A 7 11.16 -9.24 4.75
C ILE A 7 11.87 -9.83 5.97
N ASP A 8 13.12 -9.42 6.18
CA ASP A 8 13.94 -9.84 7.31
C ASP A 8 13.30 -9.51 8.66
N GLN A 9 13.26 -10.51 9.55
CA GLN A 9 12.77 -10.32 10.92
C GLN A 9 13.80 -9.54 11.76
N GLY A 10 13.30 -8.82 12.78
CA GLY A 10 14.12 -7.91 13.61
C GLY A 10 14.43 -6.56 12.95
N CYS A 11 13.85 -6.28 11.77
CA CYS A 11 13.95 -4.97 11.15
C CYS A 11 13.05 -3.93 11.85
N SER A 12 13.53 -2.70 11.88
CA SER A 12 12.77 -1.51 12.28
C SER A 12 12.92 -0.40 11.25
N ILE A 13 11.81 0.27 10.97
CA ILE A 13 11.71 1.37 10.02
C ILE A 13 11.57 2.68 10.81
N LYS A 14 12.51 3.59 10.60
CA LYS A 14 12.58 4.89 11.29
C LYS A 14 12.60 6.02 10.27
N LYS A 15 12.24 7.22 10.70
CA LYS A 15 12.43 8.45 9.93
C LYS A 15 13.87 8.92 10.06
N ASP A 16 14.48 9.29 8.95
CA ASP A 16 15.76 9.99 8.87
C ASP A 16 15.62 11.14 7.87
N ASN A 17 15.38 12.36 8.37
CA ASN A 17 15.01 13.53 7.57
C ASN A 17 13.83 13.26 6.60
N ILE A 18 14.10 13.28 5.29
CA ILE A 18 13.16 12.99 4.19
C ILE A 18 13.36 11.58 3.62
N SER A 19 13.83 10.65 4.46
CA SER A 19 14.10 9.26 4.10
C SER A 19 13.60 8.29 5.17
N PHE A 20 13.45 7.04 4.76
CA PHE A 20 13.27 5.92 5.67
C PHE A 20 14.62 5.27 5.96
N LEU A 21 14.97 5.18 7.24
CA LEU A 21 16.11 4.43 7.75
C LEU A 21 15.64 3.03 8.14
N ILE A 22 16.28 2.01 7.58
CA ILE A 22 16.01 0.61 7.89
C ILE A 22 17.19 0.12 8.73
N SER A 23 16.88 -0.42 9.90
CA SER A 23 17.88 -0.98 10.80
C SER A 23 17.44 -2.36 11.30
N LYS A 24 18.41 -3.26 11.53
CA LYS A 24 18.17 -4.59 12.09
C LYS A 24 18.97 -4.70 13.37
N ASN A 25 18.29 -5.00 14.48
CA ASN A 25 18.91 -5.09 15.81
C ASN A 25 19.77 -3.86 16.17
N GLY A 26 19.30 -2.65 15.81
CA GLY A 26 20.00 -1.39 16.07
C GLY A 26 21.08 -1.02 15.04
N VAL A 27 21.50 -1.94 14.16
CA VAL A 27 22.49 -1.67 13.12
C VAL A 27 21.79 -1.15 11.87
N LYS A 28 22.27 -0.01 11.34
CA LYS A 28 21.78 0.58 10.09
C LYS A 28 22.07 -0.35 8.91
N LEU A 29 21.04 -0.71 8.16
CA LEU A 29 21.17 -1.46 6.91
C LEU A 29 21.21 -0.50 5.71
N THR A 30 20.24 0.41 5.62
CA THR A 30 20.14 1.35 4.50
C THR A 30 19.26 2.55 4.83
N THR A 31 19.35 3.60 4.01
CA THR A 31 18.47 4.77 4.04
C THR A 31 17.91 5.01 2.64
N ILE A 32 16.60 5.15 2.53
CA ILE A 32 15.90 5.29 1.24
C ILE A 32 15.07 6.58 1.22
N PRO A 33 15.34 7.51 0.30
CA PRO A 33 14.56 8.74 0.16
C PRO A 33 13.08 8.48 -0.16
N VAL A 34 12.18 9.29 0.41
CA VAL A 34 10.72 9.10 0.25
C VAL A 34 10.27 9.17 -1.20
N TYR A 35 10.86 10.04 -2.03
CA TYR A 35 10.46 10.20 -3.44
C TYR A 35 10.72 8.97 -4.30
N LYS A 36 11.49 8.00 -3.80
CA LYS A 36 11.74 6.73 -4.48
C LYS A 36 10.73 5.64 -4.11
N ILE A 37 9.80 5.90 -3.21
CA ILE A 37 8.91 4.87 -2.63
C ILE A 37 7.46 5.32 -2.78
N GLU A 38 6.61 4.40 -3.23
CA GLU A 38 5.16 4.59 -3.28
C GLU A 38 4.41 3.69 -2.30
N ASN A 39 4.97 2.52 -2.02
CA ASN A 39 4.39 1.56 -1.08
C ASN A 39 5.47 0.92 -0.22
N ILE A 40 5.13 0.58 1.02
CA ILE A 40 5.97 -0.19 1.94
C ILE A 40 5.21 -1.47 2.32
N PHE A 41 5.84 -2.62 2.13
CA PHE A 41 5.31 -3.92 2.52
C PHE A 41 6.12 -4.45 3.70
N ILE A 42 5.43 -4.80 4.78
CA ILE A 42 6.00 -5.23 6.05
C ILE A 42 5.55 -6.68 6.31
N PHE A 43 6.50 -7.61 6.36
CA PHE A 43 6.22 -9.05 6.50
C PHE A 43 6.49 -9.55 7.92
N GLY A 44 5.51 -10.18 8.55
CA GLY A 44 5.66 -10.69 9.92
C GLY A 44 5.43 -9.60 10.96
N ASN A 45 6.32 -9.50 11.95
CA ASN A 45 6.15 -8.64 13.13
C ASN A 45 7.29 -7.63 13.26
N GLN A 46 7.48 -6.81 12.22
CA GLN A 46 8.52 -5.78 12.17
C GLN A 46 7.98 -4.45 12.71
N GLN A 47 8.89 -3.60 13.20
CA GLN A 47 8.52 -2.34 13.82
C GLN A 47 8.59 -1.19 12.83
N ILE A 48 7.64 -0.27 12.93
CA ILE A 48 7.69 1.04 12.27
C ILE A 48 7.39 2.11 13.31
N THR A 49 8.22 3.16 13.35
CA THR A 49 7.99 4.23 14.33
C THR A 49 6.89 5.18 13.86
N SER A 50 6.24 5.85 14.81
CA SER A 50 5.21 6.86 14.51
C SER A 50 5.73 8.01 13.63
N GLN A 51 7.02 8.37 13.75
CA GLN A 51 7.64 9.38 12.89
C GLN A 51 7.77 8.91 11.45
N ALA A 52 8.09 7.63 11.22
CA ALA A 52 8.12 7.03 9.89
C ALA A 52 6.71 6.91 9.30
N LEU A 53 5.71 6.50 10.10
CA LEU A 53 4.30 6.50 9.68
C LEU A 53 3.84 7.89 9.23
N ASN A 54 4.12 8.93 10.01
CA ASN A 54 3.78 10.31 9.65
C ASN A 54 4.46 10.77 8.35
N LEU A 55 5.71 10.34 8.11
CA LEU A 55 6.41 10.63 6.87
C LEU A 55 5.72 9.95 5.68
N ALA A 56 5.32 8.68 5.83
CA ALA A 56 4.59 7.94 4.80
C ALA A 56 3.25 8.63 4.46
N PHE A 57 2.45 8.99 5.47
CA PHE A 57 1.16 9.65 5.25
C PHE A 57 1.28 11.00 4.53
N LYS A 58 2.28 11.81 4.88
CA LYS A 58 2.53 13.11 4.22
C LYS A 58 2.88 12.97 2.75
N ASN A 59 3.48 11.84 2.36
CA ASN A 59 3.92 11.56 1.00
C ASN A 59 2.96 10.60 0.25
N ASN A 60 1.76 10.33 0.80
CA ASN A 60 0.80 9.37 0.24
C ASN A 60 1.39 7.98 -0.03
N ILE A 61 2.29 7.53 0.85
CA ILE A 61 2.88 6.20 0.78
C ILE A 61 2.03 5.23 1.59
N ASP A 62 1.53 4.19 0.93
CA ASP A 62 0.72 3.16 1.57
C ASP A 62 1.61 2.12 2.26
N ILE A 63 1.19 1.67 3.44
CA ILE A 63 1.90 0.65 4.21
C ILE A 63 1.02 -0.58 4.36
N LEU A 64 1.48 -1.71 3.85
CA LEU A 64 0.79 -2.98 3.90
C LEU A 64 1.49 -3.92 4.88
N PHE A 65 0.72 -4.53 5.77
CA PHE A 65 1.18 -5.54 6.71
C PHE A 65 0.74 -6.91 6.22
N LEU A 66 1.70 -7.84 6.15
CA LEU A 66 1.50 -9.21 5.69
C LEU A 66 2.02 -10.22 6.70
N THR A 67 1.56 -11.46 6.63
CA THR A 67 2.21 -12.60 7.28
C THR A 67 3.55 -12.89 6.60
N ILE A 68 4.40 -13.70 7.23
CA ILE A 68 5.65 -14.17 6.61
C ILE A 68 5.34 -14.94 5.30
N SER A 69 4.22 -15.66 5.25
CA SER A 69 3.72 -16.35 4.05
C SER A 69 3.06 -15.44 3.01
N GLY A 70 3.02 -14.12 3.22
CA GLY A 70 2.43 -13.16 2.27
C GLY A 70 0.92 -12.97 2.37
N GLY A 71 0.26 -13.54 3.37
CA GLY A 71 -1.15 -13.30 3.65
C GLY A 71 -1.39 -11.86 4.12
N PHE A 72 -2.37 -11.17 3.53
CA PHE A 72 -2.69 -9.78 3.88
C PHE A 72 -3.30 -9.69 5.28
N LYS A 73 -2.68 -8.90 6.17
CA LYS A 73 -3.21 -8.63 7.53
C LYS A 73 -3.97 -7.32 7.59
N GLY A 74 -3.51 -6.31 6.86
CA GLY A 74 -4.08 -4.98 6.89
C GLY A 74 -3.23 -3.97 6.17
N LYS A 75 -3.77 -2.77 6.02
CA LYS A 75 -3.12 -1.66 5.35
C LYS A 75 -3.41 -0.38 6.11
N ILE A 76 -2.41 0.49 6.18
CA ILE A 76 -2.55 1.85 6.67
C ILE A 76 -2.18 2.78 5.52
N SER A 77 -3.07 3.74 5.27
CA SER A 77 -2.93 4.73 4.21
C SER A 77 -3.03 6.13 4.79
N GLY A 78 -2.47 7.09 4.05
CA GLY A 78 -2.77 8.51 4.26
C GLY A 78 -4.26 8.83 4.02
N LYS A 79 -4.60 10.11 4.06
CA LYS A 79 -5.98 10.54 3.82
C LYS A 79 -6.43 10.10 2.42
N PHE A 80 -7.55 9.39 2.34
CA PHE A 80 -8.15 9.03 1.06
C PHE A 80 -8.42 10.27 0.20
N SER A 81 -8.40 10.07 -1.11
CA SER A 81 -8.91 11.04 -2.09
C SER A 81 -10.27 11.57 -1.63
N LYS A 82 -10.40 12.90 -1.56
CA LYS A 82 -11.66 13.59 -1.29
C LYS A 82 -12.60 13.60 -2.50
N ASN A 83 -12.37 12.75 -3.52
CA ASN A 83 -13.20 12.73 -4.72
C ASN A 83 -14.56 12.05 -4.43
N VAL A 84 -15.42 12.79 -3.74
CA VAL A 84 -16.78 12.40 -3.41
C VAL A 84 -17.60 12.19 -4.69
N TYR A 85 -17.37 13.01 -5.73
CA TYR A 85 -18.06 12.88 -7.01
C TYR A 85 -17.82 11.53 -7.68
N LEU A 86 -16.58 11.03 -7.68
CA LEU A 86 -16.27 9.70 -8.18
C LEU A 86 -17.03 8.61 -7.39
N ARG A 87 -17.08 8.74 -6.06
CA ARG A 87 -17.78 7.77 -5.22
C ARG A 87 -19.29 7.79 -5.46
N LEU A 88 -19.88 8.98 -5.64
CA LEU A 88 -21.29 9.13 -6.03
C LEU A 88 -21.57 8.52 -7.42
N ALA A 89 -20.71 8.78 -8.41
CA ALA A 89 -20.84 8.17 -9.73
C ALA A 89 -20.74 6.64 -9.69
N GLN A 90 -19.85 6.09 -8.85
CA GLN A 90 -19.76 4.64 -8.62
C GLN A 90 -21.07 4.07 -8.04
N TYR A 91 -21.69 4.76 -7.08
CA TYR A 91 -22.97 4.34 -6.51
C TYR A 91 -24.12 4.46 -7.53
N ASP A 92 -24.16 5.52 -8.32
CA ASP A 92 -25.15 5.70 -9.39
C ASP A 92 -25.07 4.56 -10.42
N ILE A 93 -23.86 4.23 -10.89
CA ILE A 93 -23.63 3.10 -11.81
C ILE A 93 -24.04 1.77 -11.17
N TRP A 94 -23.68 1.56 -9.89
CA TRP A 94 -24.04 0.34 -9.16
C TRP A 94 -25.56 0.15 -9.05
N SER A 95 -26.33 1.23 -8.92
CA SER A 95 -27.80 1.18 -8.85
C SER A 95 -28.47 0.75 -10.18
N LYS A 96 -27.79 0.95 -11.31
CA LYS A 96 -28.32 0.68 -12.66
C LYS A 96 -28.03 -0.75 -13.09
N LYS A 97 -29.02 -1.64 -12.97
CA LYS A 97 -28.91 -3.11 -13.22
C LYS A 97 -28.16 -3.47 -14.51
N ASN A 98 -28.55 -2.88 -15.65
CA ASN A 98 -27.93 -3.19 -16.95
C ASN A 98 -26.46 -2.76 -17.02
N ILE A 99 -26.12 -1.59 -16.47
CA ILE A 99 -24.76 -1.05 -16.50
C ILE A 99 -23.85 -1.87 -15.58
N LYS A 100 -24.30 -2.17 -14.36
CA LYS A 100 -23.57 -3.02 -13.40
C LYS A 100 -23.22 -4.39 -13.98
N ILE A 101 -24.17 -5.05 -14.66
CA ILE A 101 -23.94 -6.36 -15.28
C ILE A 101 -22.91 -6.27 -16.40
N ASN A 102 -23.02 -5.27 -17.28
CA ASN A 102 -22.07 -5.07 -18.37
C ASN A 102 -20.66 -4.77 -17.85
N TYR A 103 -20.54 -3.98 -16.78
CA TYR A 103 -19.27 -3.69 -16.12
C TYR A 103 -18.63 -4.97 -15.55
N ALA A 104 -19.39 -5.79 -14.83
CA ALA A 104 -18.92 -7.07 -14.30
C ALA A 104 -18.48 -8.04 -15.40
N LYS A 105 -19.28 -8.17 -16.48
CA LYS A 105 -18.94 -9.01 -17.64
C LYS A 105 -17.63 -8.56 -18.29
N SER A 106 -17.40 -7.26 -18.41
CA SER A 106 -16.15 -6.72 -18.97
C SER A 106 -14.93 -7.13 -18.14
N ILE A 107 -15.01 -7.04 -16.81
CA ILE A 107 -13.92 -7.46 -15.91
C ILE A 107 -13.61 -8.96 -16.09
N ILE A 108 -14.65 -9.80 -16.08
CA ILE A 108 -14.49 -11.26 -16.21
C ILE A 108 -13.92 -11.62 -17.59
N ARG A 109 -14.45 -11.04 -18.67
CA ARG A 109 -13.97 -11.26 -20.03
C ARG A 109 -12.48 -10.90 -20.14
N ASN A 110 -12.06 -9.76 -19.60
CA ASN A 110 -10.65 -9.36 -19.59
C ASN A 110 -9.77 -10.30 -18.77
N LYS A 111 -10.27 -10.83 -17.64
CA LYS A 111 -9.54 -11.83 -16.85
C LYS A 111 -9.31 -13.11 -17.66
N ILE A 112 -10.34 -13.61 -18.33
CA ILE A 112 -10.27 -14.83 -19.14
C ILE A 112 -9.29 -14.64 -20.32
N ILE A 113 -9.38 -13.52 -21.03
CA ILE A 113 -8.49 -13.22 -22.17
C ILE A 113 -7.02 -13.20 -21.75
N ARG A 114 -6.71 -12.75 -20.52
CA ARG A 114 -5.34 -12.64 -20.00
C ARG A 114 -4.85 -13.90 -19.26
N GLN A 115 -5.68 -14.92 -19.10
CA GLN A 115 -5.31 -16.18 -18.44
C GLN A 115 -4.63 -17.17 -19.38
N ASN A 116 -4.71 -16.94 -20.70
CA ASN A 116 -3.95 -17.63 -21.74
C ASN A 116 -2.81 -16.74 -22.24
#